data_AF-A0A0L9TYZ3-F1
#
_entry.id   AF-A0A0L9TYZ3-F1
#
_cell.length_a   1.000
_cell.length_b   1.000
_cell.length_c   1.000
_cell.angle_alpha   90.00
_cell.angle_beta   90.00
_cell.angle_gamma   90.00
#
_symmetry.space_group_name_H-M   'P 1'
#
loop_
_entity.id
_entity.type
_entity.pdbx_description
1 polymer ?
#
loop_
_entity_poly.entity_id
_entity_poly.type
_entity_poly.pdbx_seq_one_letter_code
_entity_poly.pdbx_strand_id
1 'polypeptide(L)'
;MHLENRPLKFSSITHHSNVTQCLGSVGGHAWYLGVAKSSIVDSNELKDDTGKKIVQSRCGHSYVPPDIDDVQVFKVAGSKFLKLNRGTWHAGPLFKADAMDFYNLELSNTNVIDHTQHNFKKDNGVVFLVDE
;
A
#
# COMPACT_ATOMS: atom_id res chain seq x y z
N MET A 1 -5.91 15.94 0.38
CA MET A 1 -6.59 14.81 -0.29
C MET A 1 -7.81 14.48 0.52
N HIS A 2 -9.01 14.62 -0.04
CA HIS A 2 -10.28 14.28 0.63
C HIS A 2 -10.64 12.83 0.31
N LEU A 3 -10.92 12.02 1.32
CA LEU A 3 -11.31 10.62 1.17
C LEU A 3 -12.64 10.37 1.86
N GLU A 4 -13.49 9.56 1.22
CA GLU A 4 -14.77 9.12 1.75
C GLU A 4 -14.84 7.59 1.72
N ASN A 5 -15.67 7.00 2.59
CA ASN A 5 -16.04 5.58 2.53
C ASN A 5 -14.83 4.63 2.51
N ARG A 6 -13.89 4.79 3.46
CA ARG A 6 -12.69 3.96 3.60
C ARG A 6 -12.80 2.99 4.78
N PRO A 7 -13.65 1.94 4.70
CA PRO A 7 -13.94 1.07 5.83
C PRO A 7 -12.69 0.33 6.32
N LEU A 8 -12.74 -0.18 7.56
CA LEU A 8 -11.69 -0.99 8.20
C LEU A 8 -11.56 -2.41 7.60
N LYS A 9 -11.46 -2.48 6.28
CA LYS A 9 -11.26 -3.71 5.51
C LYS A 9 -10.61 -3.41 4.16
N PHE A 10 -9.83 -4.35 3.66
CA PHE A 10 -9.27 -4.27 2.32
C PHE A 10 -9.03 -5.67 1.73
N SER A 11 -8.96 -5.75 0.41
CA SER A 11 -8.64 -6.98 -0.33
C SER A 11 -7.68 -6.74 -1.48
N SER A 12 -7.13 -5.53 -1.56
CA SER A 12 -6.13 -5.15 -2.54
C SER A 12 -5.12 -4.25 -1.87
N ILE A 13 -3.88 -4.33 -2.35
CA ILE A 13 -2.74 -3.57 -1.85
C ILE A 13 -1.96 -3.05 -3.03
N THR A 14 -1.43 -1.84 -2.92
CA THR A 14 -0.74 -1.13 -4.01
C THR A 14 0.68 -0.81 -3.63
N HIS A 15 1.60 -0.79 -4.58
CA HIS A 15 2.89 -0.13 -4.42
C HIS A 15 3.21 0.81 -5.59
N HIS A 16 4.11 1.76 -5.29
CA HIS A 16 4.66 2.73 -6.23
C HIS A 16 6.17 2.49 -6.36
N SER A 17 6.69 2.22 -7.56
CA SER A 17 8.10 1.81 -7.72
C SER A 17 9.04 2.98 -7.91
N ASN A 18 8.54 4.16 -8.27
CA ASN A 18 9.37 5.31 -8.64
C ASN A 18 9.34 6.42 -7.59
N VAL A 19 8.31 6.45 -6.74
CA VAL A 19 8.12 7.54 -5.78
C VAL A 19 8.01 7.06 -4.34
N THR A 20 8.31 7.96 -3.41
CA THR A 20 7.86 7.86 -2.03
C THR A 20 6.51 8.55 -1.89
N GLN A 21 5.73 8.16 -0.89
CA GLN A 21 4.50 8.86 -0.52
C GLN A 21 4.51 9.19 0.96
N CYS A 22 4.13 10.41 1.34
CA CYS A 22 3.91 10.77 2.74
C CYS A 22 2.44 11.04 3.04
N LEU A 23 1.91 10.43 4.10
CA LEU A 23 0.51 10.53 4.51
C LEU A 23 0.39 10.94 5.98
N GLY A 24 -0.56 11.82 6.27
CA GLY A 24 -0.96 12.18 7.63
C GLY A 24 -2.36 12.75 7.65
N SER A 25 -3.17 12.36 8.64
CA SER A 25 -4.53 12.88 8.82
C SER A 25 -4.50 14.36 9.20
N VAL A 26 -5.33 15.17 8.55
CA VAL A 26 -5.62 16.52 9.03
C VAL A 26 -6.35 16.40 10.38
N GLY A 27 -5.97 17.21 11.36
CA GLY A 27 -6.55 17.16 12.71
C GLY A 27 -6.09 16.01 13.61
N GLY A 28 -5.23 15.10 13.13
CA GLY A 28 -4.63 14.04 13.95
C GLY A 28 -5.57 12.90 14.35
N HIS A 29 -6.67 12.72 13.61
CA HIS A 29 -7.62 11.63 13.81
C HIS A 29 -6.97 10.26 13.56
N ALA A 30 -7.46 9.23 14.26
CA ALA A 30 -6.93 7.89 14.09
C ALA A 30 -7.30 7.29 12.73
N TRP A 31 -6.33 6.64 12.08
CA TRP A 31 -6.49 5.93 10.81
C TRP A 31 -5.58 4.70 10.77
N TYR A 32 -5.80 3.84 9.78
CA TYR A 32 -5.10 2.56 9.65
C TYR A 32 -4.50 2.42 8.26
N LEU A 33 -3.38 1.72 8.19
CA LEU A 33 -2.71 1.39 6.93
C LEU A 33 -2.24 -0.06 6.97
N GLY A 34 -2.78 -0.88 6.09
CA GLY A 34 -2.19 -2.18 5.79
C GLY A 34 -0.91 -1.99 4.98
N VAL A 35 0.16 -2.70 5.29
CA VAL A 35 1.45 -2.61 4.61
C VAL A 35 2.10 -3.98 4.43
N ALA A 36 2.95 -4.09 3.42
CA ALA A 36 3.92 -5.18 3.29
C ALA A 36 5.25 -4.62 2.74
N LYS A 37 6.34 -5.37 2.94
CA LYS A 37 7.69 -4.96 2.50
C LYS A 37 7.75 -4.83 0.98
N SER A 38 8.58 -3.92 0.48
CA SER A 38 8.89 -3.86 -0.95
C SER A 38 9.38 -5.22 -1.46
N SER A 39 8.88 -5.58 -2.63
CA SER A 39 9.22 -6.81 -3.34
C SER A 39 9.63 -6.53 -4.79
N ILE A 40 10.08 -5.30 -5.07
CA ILE A 40 10.70 -4.94 -6.35
C ILE A 40 12.00 -5.73 -6.50
N VAL A 41 12.20 -6.32 -7.67
CA VAL A 41 13.39 -7.10 -8.00
C VAL A 41 14.27 -6.26 -8.93
N ASP A 42 15.55 -6.17 -8.62
CA ASP A 42 16.51 -5.50 -9.49
C ASP A 42 16.78 -6.37 -10.73
N SER A 43 16.92 -5.71 -11.89
CA SER A 43 17.08 -6.38 -13.19
C SER A 43 18.31 -7.30 -13.30
N ASN A 44 19.25 -7.19 -12.35
CA ASN A 44 20.46 -7.99 -12.30
C ASN A 44 20.30 -9.29 -11.48
N GLU A 45 19.19 -9.43 -10.74
CA GLU A 45 18.90 -10.58 -9.89
C GLU A 45 17.75 -11.38 -10.52
N LEU A 46 18.10 -12.32 -11.41
CA LEU A 46 17.11 -13.14 -12.14
C LEU A 46 16.39 -14.18 -11.27
N LYS A 47 16.68 -14.23 -9.97
CA LYS A 47 16.04 -15.13 -9.00
C LYS A 47 15.94 -14.41 -7.67
N ASP A 48 14.73 -14.24 -7.17
CA ASP A 48 14.52 -14.13 -5.74
C ASP A 48 14.84 -15.53 -5.15
N ASP A 49 15.68 -15.59 -4.13
CA ASP A 49 16.13 -16.83 -3.47
C ASP A 49 14.95 -17.64 -2.89
N THR A 50 13.76 -17.05 -2.83
CA THR A 50 12.51 -17.66 -2.35
C THR A 50 11.84 -18.60 -3.35
N GLY A 51 12.25 -18.61 -4.63
CA GLY A 51 11.60 -19.40 -5.69
C GLY A 51 10.20 -18.89 -6.08
N LYS A 52 9.78 -17.72 -5.58
CA LYS A 52 8.50 -17.10 -5.92
C LYS A 52 8.51 -16.55 -7.36
N LYS A 53 7.34 -16.56 -8.00
CA LYS A 53 7.18 -16.11 -9.40
C LYS A 53 7.39 -14.60 -9.50
N ILE A 54 8.43 -14.20 -10.23
CA ILE A 54 8.66 -12.81 -10.63
C ILE A 54 7.62 -12.39 -11.67
N VAL A 55 7.03 -11.21 -11.50
CA VAL A 55 6.01 -10.60 -12.35
C VAL A 55 6.51 -9.27 -12.89
N GLN A 56 6.29 -9.01 -14.18
CA GLN A 56 6.57 -7.71 -14.78
C GLN A 56 5.37 -6.78 -14.58
N SER A 57 5.58 -5.63 -13.94
CA SER A 57 4.56 -4.59 -13.81
C SER A 57 4.38 -3.81 -15.12
N ARG A 58 3.18 -3.25 -15.30
CA ARG A 58 2.91 -2.27 -16.37
C ARG A 58 3.73 -0.99 -16.21
N CYS A 59 4.23 -0.71 -15.00
CA CYS A 59 5.10 0.43 -14.69
C CYS A 59 6.57 0.19 -15.04
N GLY A 60 6.92 -0.96 -15.65
CA GLY A 60 8.25 -1.21 -16.19
C GLY A 60 9.26 -1.86 -15.23
N HIS A 61 8.89 -2.07 -13.95
CA HIS A 61 9.71 -2.82 -12.99
C HIS A 61 9.23 -4.27 -12.82
N SER A 62 10.14 -5.15 -12.40
CA SER A 62 9.82 -6.51 -11.96
C SER A 62 9.56 -6.54 -10.45
N TYR A 63 8.68 -7.42 -10.00
CA TYR A 63 8.38 -7.60 -8.57
C TYR A 63 7.87 -9.01 -8.26
N VAL A 64 7.91 -9.38 -6.99
CA VAL A 64 7.24 -10.59 -6.48
C VAL A 64 5.92 -10.17 -5.82
N PRO A 65 4.77 -10.78 -6.13
CA PRO A 65 3.50 -10.46 -5.45
C PRO A 65 3.61 -10.63 -3.92
N PRO A 66 2.96 -9.76 -3.12
CA PRO A 66 3.06 -9.81 -1.67
C PRO A 66 2.39 -11.07 -1.14
N ASP A 67 3.01 -11.69 -0.13
CA ASP A 67 2.40 -12.80 0.59
C ASP A 67 1.31 -12.29 1.54
N ILE A 68 0.30 -13.12 1.78
CA ILE A 68 -0.76 -12.83 2.75
C ILE A 68 -0.18 -12.77 4.18
N ASP A 69 0.80 -13.62 4.47
CA ASP A 69 1.43 -13.70 5.80
C ASP A 69 2.37 -12.52 6.10
N ASP A 70 2.78 -11.78 5.08
CA ASP A 70 3.66 -10.61 5.21
C ASP A 70 2.88 -9.30 5.47
N VAL A 71 1.54 -9.34 5.38
CA VAL A 71 0.70 -8.15 5.56
C VAL A 71 0.59 -7.81 7.04
N GLN A 72 0.93 -6.57 7.38
CA GLN A 72 0.77 -5.99 8.71
C GLN A 72 -0.11 -4.75 8.66
N VAL A 73 -0.80 -4.42 9.75
CA VAL A 73 -1.62 -3.20 9.83
C VAL A 73 -1.10 -2.31 10.95
N PHE A 74 -0.90 -1.03 10.63
CA PHE A 74 -0.55 -0.01 11.62
C PHE A 74 -1.74 0.87 11.94
N LYS A 75 -1.97 1.14 13.23
CA LYS A 75 -2.82 2.24 13.71
C LYS A 75 -1.96 3.49 13.86
N VAL A 76 -2.35 4.56 13.19
CA VAL A 76 -1.71 5.88 13.27
C VAL A 76 -2.66 6.85 13.95
N ALA A 77 -2.18 7.55 14.97
CA ALA A 77 -2.98 8.50 15.73
C ALA A 77 -2.17 9.73 16.13
N GLY A 78 -2.86 10.86 16.30
CA GLY A 78 -2.25 12.15 16.61
C GLY A 78 -1.51 12.74 15.42
N SER A 79 -0.60 13.68 15.69
CA SER A 79 0.16 14.43 14.70
C SER A 79 1.34 13.63 14.12
N LYS A 80 1.09 12.40 13.66
CA LYS A 80 2.10 11.54 13.04
C LYS A 80 1.91 11.47 11.54
N PHE A 81 3.02 11.43 10.82
CA PHE A 81 3.07 11.24 9.38
C PHE A 81 3.85 9.98 9.07
N LEU A 82 3.37 9.20 8.11
CA LEU A 82 4.09 8.06 7.58
C LEU A 82 4.75 8.46 6.26
N LYS A 83 6.03 8.11 6.10
CA LYS A 83 6.70 8.11 4.79
C LYS A 83 6.83 6.67 4.31
N LEU A 84 6.16 6.36 3.22
CA LEU A 84 6.28 5.10 2.51
C LEU A 84 7.49 5.17 1.59
N ASN A 85 8.42 4.25 1.76
CA ASN A 85 9.55 4.10 0.85
C ASN A 85 9.07 3.53 -0.49
N ARG A 86 9.84 3.76 -1.55
CA ARG A 86 9.58 3.16 -2.88
C ARG A 86 9.37 1.65 -2.75
N GLY A 87 8.34 1.17 -3.44
CA GLY A 87 7.95 -0.24 -3.46
C GLY A 87 7.21 -0.73 -2.22
N THR A 88 7.03 0.08 -1.17
CA THR A 88 6.25 -0.34 0.01
C THR A 88 4.81 -0.59 -0.41
N TRP A 89 4.36 -1.83 -0.26
CA TRP A 89 2.96 -2.18 -0.45
C TRP A 89 2.14 -1.54 0.64
N HIS A 90 1.01 -0.95 0.28
CA HIS A 90 0.12 -0.30 1.23
C HIS A 90 -1.35 -0.35 0.78
N ALA A 91 -2.25 -0.41 1.76
CA ALA A 91 -3.70 -0.45 1.61
C ALA A 91 -4.33 0.49 2.63
N GLY A 92 -4.94 1.56 2.13
CA GLY A 92 -5.49 2.65 2.93
C GLY A 92 -5.17 4.02 2.32
N PRO A 93 -5.33 5.12 3.07
CA PRO A 93 -5.79 5.18 4.47
C PRO A 93 -7.18 4.56 4.69
N LEU A 94 -7.38 3.89 5.84
CA LEU A 94 -8.66 3.34 6.31
C LEU A 94 -9.08 4.04 7.60
N PHE A 95 -10.36 4.34 7.77
CA PHE A 95 -10.88 5.05 8.95
C PHE A 95 -12.39 4.82 9.15
N LYS A 96 -12.89 5.09 10.37
CA LYS A 96 -14.30 4.87 10.72
C LYS A 96 -15.24 5.99 10.31
N ALA A 97 -14.74 7.24 10.28
CA ALA A 97 -15.54 8.40 9.89
C ALA A 97 -16.01 8.28 8.42
N ASP A 98 -17.10 8.95 8.08
CA ASP A 98 -17.63 8.94 6.71
C ASP A 98 -16.65 9.55 5.71
N ALA A 99 -15.93 10.59 6.15
CA ALA A 99 -14.90 11.27 5.39
C ALA A 99 -13.73 11.74 6.26
N MET A 100 -12.54 11.88 5.66
CA MET A 100 -11.36 12.43 6.32
C MET A 100 -10.41 13.07 5.30
N ASP A 101 -9.83 14.21 5.68
CA ASP A 101 -8.79 14.87 4.91
C ASP A 101 -7.39 14.40 5.32
N PHE A 102 -6.54 14.22 4.32
CA PHE A 102 -5.14 13.85 4.48
C PHE A 102 -4.22 14.87 3.82
N TYR A 103 -3.14 15.17 4.51
CA TYR A 103 -1.92 15.61 3.86
C TYR A 103 -1.36 14.44 3.06
N ASN A 104 -1.13 14.66 1.77
CA ASN A 104 -0.58 13.67 0.85
C ASN A 104 0.52 14.35 0.05
N LEU A 105 1.76 13.88 0.20
CA LEU A 105 2.91 14.37 -0.55
C LEU A 105 3.45 13.24 -1.42
N GLU A 106 3.21 13.36 -2.72
CA GLU A 106 3.64 12.47 -3.80
C GLU A 106 3.62 13.22 -5.14
N LEU A 107 3.98 12.56 -6.24
CA LEU A 107 3.79 13.15 -7.58
C LEU A 107 2.31 13.16 -7.96
N SER A 108 1.87 14.20 -8.65
CA SER A 108 0.46 14.37 -9.04
C SER A 108 -0.09 13.27 -9.96
N ASN A 109 0.78 12.52 -10.63
CA ASN A 109 0.44 11.44 -11.55
C ASN A 109 0.79 10.04 -11.01
N THR A 110 1.19 9.91 -9.74
CA THR A 110 1.59 8.64 -9.12
C THR A 110 0.55 7.53 -9.34
N ASN A 111 -0.72 7.85 -9.15
CA ASN A 111 -1.83 6.91 -9.31
C ASN A 111 -2.19 6.59 -10.78
N VAL A 112 -1.55 7.25 -11.75
CA VAL A 112 -1.78 7.04 -13.19
C VAL A 112 -0.66 6.22 -13.81
N ILE A 113 0.60 6.56 -13.49
CA ILE A 113 1.77 5.97 -14.18
C ILE A 113 2.60 5.03 -13.29
N ASP A 114 2.45 5.10 -11.97
CA ASP A 114 3.29 4.39 -11.01
C ASP A 114 2.46 3.58 -10.01
N HIS A 115 1.41 2.87 -10.48
CA HIS A 115 0.48 2.15 -9.61
C HIS A 115 0.43 0.65 -9.96
N THR A 116 1.05 -0.18 -9.11
CA THR A 116 0.97 -1.64 -9.21
C THR A 116 0.11 -2.18 -8.09
N GLN A 117 -0.90 -3.00 -8.42
CA GLN A 117 -1.87 -3.52 -7.45
C GLN A 117 -1.86 -5.05 -7.43
N HIS A 118 -1.92 -5.61 -6.23
CA HIS A 118 -2.22 -7.03 -5.98
C HIS A 118 -3.64 -7.18 -5.41
N ASN A 119 -4.40 -8.20 -5.83
CA ASN A 119 -5.77 -8.43 -5.38
C ASN A 119 -5.90 -9.75 -4.62
N PHE A 120 -5.76 -9.69 -3.30
CA PHE A 120 -5.87 -10.85 -2.42
C PHE A 120 -7.19 -11.60 -2.53
N LYS A 121 -8.31 -10.94 -2.82
CA LYS A 121 -9.59 -11.64 -2.98
C LYS A 121 -9.60 -12.52 -4.23
N LYS A 122 -9.06 -12.01 -5.33
CA LYS A 122 -8.98 -12.73 -6.60
C LYS A 122 -7.91 -13.81 -6.57
N ASP A 123 -6.75 -13.48 -6.05
CA ASP A 123 -5.54 -14.31 -6.18
C ASP A 123 -5.37 -15.28 -4.98
N ASN A 124 -5.97 -14.96 -3.82
CA ASN A 124 -5.84 -15.75 -2.59
C ASN A 124 -7.19 -16.09 -1.92
N GLY A 125 -8.31 -15.50 -2.35
CA GLY A 125 -9.61 -15.66 -1.67
C GLY A 125 -9.72 -14.90 -0.33
N VAL A 126 -8.80 -13.97 -0.04
CA VAL A 126 -8.66 -13.31 1.28
C VAL A 126 -9.21 -11.87 1.27
N VAL A 127 -9.86 -11.50 2.38
CA VAL A 127 -10.21 -10.11 2.73
C VAL A 127 -9.70 -9.85 4.14
N PHE A 128 -8.90 -8.80 4.31
CA PHE A 128 -8.42 -8.36 5.61
C PHE A 128 -9.50 -7.52 6.29
N LEU A 129 -9.77 -7.82 7.56
CA LEU A 129 -10.59 -7.01 8.45
C LEU A 129 -9.66 -6.42 9.52
N VAL A 130 -9.85 -5.15 9.85
CA VAL A 130 -9.06 -4.47 10.88
C VAL A 130 -9.92 -4.32 12.12
N ASP A 131 -9.54 -5.04 13.17
CA ASP A 131 -10.11 -4.90 14.50
C ASP A 131 -9.52 -3.67 15.21
N GLU A 132 -10.30 -3.07 16.11
CA GLU A 132 -9.87 -1.94 16.95
C GLU A 132 -9.53 -2.37 18.37
#